data_AF-A0A6A3TVS9-F1
#
_entry.id   AF-A0A6A3TVS9-F1
#
_cell.length_a   1.000
_cell.length_b   1.000
_cell.length_c   1.000
_cell.angle_alpha   90.00
_cell.angle_beta   90.00
_cell.angle_gamma   90.00
#
_symmetry.space_group_name_H-M   'P 1'
#
loop_
_entity.id
_entity.type
_entity.pdbx_description
1 polymer ?
#
loop_
_entity_poly.entity_id
_entity_poly.type
_entity_poly.pdbx_seq_one_letter_code
_entity_poly.pdbx_strand_id
1 'polypeptide(L)'
;MRVHYFALTVAFLVASSAATSTSTESELIAPRLADEESFSTKRLLRTHKTFAAAEKEEEEEERVFGIKLPANLGGIGLSKKAAAAMKSAAIPTKQEAAQISRWLDNGLSPLEVMDAQRLSKAGAGFFDSPQFATWSHYLTAYNTKHPRKQVTVLEVLKKGYGEEGVLKLLASVDDGPGATKFKNEVVKSWLADPDHPANMFQGLKLDKAGDDLISNPLLSVWTMYVKAFKTEYPFTKSTVIETLTKAYGDEKLATMIQAGTKVEKTEQFAKDLQTAQFKHWVTENKTPENIYKNVLKVD
;
A
#
# COMPACT_ATOMS: atom_id res chain seq x y z
N MET A 1 31.48 -22.23 46.64
CA MET A 1 32.30 -21.42 45.71
C MET A 1 31.39 -20.40 45.05
N ARG A 2 31.79 -19.13 45.14
CA ARG A 2 31.44 -17.94 44.34
C ARG A 2 29.96 -17.56 44.14
N VAL A 3 29.54 -16.79 45.14
CA VAL A 3 28.58 -15.67 45.13
C VAL A 3 28.99 -14.61 44.10
N HIS A 4 28.04 -14.01 43.38
CA HIS A 4 28.09 -12.61 42.98
C HIS A 4 26.69 -11.98 43.00
N TYR A 5 26.46 -11.16 44.03
CA TYR A 5 25.45 -10.11 44.08
C TYR A 5 25.93 -8.91 43.27
N PHE A 6 25.03 -8.22 42.58
CA PHE A 6 25.18 -6.79 42.32
C PHE A 6 23.89 -6.07 42.70
N ALA A 7 23.98 -5.39 43.83
CA ALA A 7 23.10 -4.31 44.24
C ALA A 7 23.59 -3.01 43.59
N LEU A 8 22.68 -2.14 43.16
CA LEU A 8 22.92 -0.69 43.23
C LEU A 8 21.60 0.07 43.25
N THR A 9 21.48 0.87 44.30
CA THR A 9 20.36 1.67 44.75
C THR A 9 20.43 3.11 44.24
N VAL A 10 19.27 3.65 43.86
CA VAL A 10 18.68 4.97 44.18
C VAL A 10 19.46 6.25 43.86
N ALA A 11 18.81 7.13 43.07
CA ALA A 11 18.74 8.56 43.37
C ALA A 11 17.38 9.14 42.92
N PHE A 12 16.65 9.63 43.91
CA PHE A 12 15.41 10.41 43.85
C PHE A 12 15.70 11.83 43.38
N LEU A 13 14.85 12.45 42.57
CA LEU A 13 14.66 13.90 42.65
C LEU A 13 13.24 14.31 42.24
N VAL A 14 12.48 14.64 43.26
CA VAL A 14 11.19 15.34 43.24
C VAL A 14 11.49 16.83 43.21
N ALA A 15 10.88 17.56 42.28
CA ALA A 15 10.65 18.99 42.45
C ALA A 15 9.30 19.33 41.81
N SER A 16 8.31 19.48 42.69
CA SER A 16 7.04 20.14 42.43
C SER A 16 7.25 21.64 42.63
N SER A 17 6.71 22.48 41.74
CA SER A 17 6.24 23.80 42.13
C SER A 17 5.00 24.17 41.32
N ALA A 18 3.90 24.30 42.04
CA ALA A 18 2.72 25.05 41.63
C ALA A 18 2.93 26.53 41.98
N ALA A 19 2.52 27.45 41.11
CA ALA A 19 1.79 28.67 41.47
C ALA A 19 1.45 29.50 40.22
N THR A 20 0.14 29.64 40.04
CA THR A 20 -0.69 30.69 39.42
C THR A 20 -0.09 32.08 39.12
N SER A 21 -0.47 32.54 37.91
CA SER A 21 -1.07 33.83 37.55
C SER A 21 -0.36 35.15 37.87
N THR A 22 -0.08 35.95 36.83
CA THR A 22 -0.56 37.35 36.76
C THR A 22 -0.68 37.83 35.31
N SER A 23 -1.83 38.43 35.05
CA SER A 23 -2.22 39.23 33.89
C SER A 23 -1.34 40.47 33.71
N THR A 24 -1.09 40.86 32.45
CA THR A 24 -1.06 42.27 32.05
C THR A 24 -1.58 42.42 30.61
N GLU A 25 -2.82 42.89 30.56
CA GLU A 25 -3.55 43.56 29.48
C GLU A 25 -3.00 44.99 29.31
N SER A 26 -2.57 45.39 28.11
CA SER A 26 -3.19 46.36 27.17
C SER A 26 -2.01 46.88 26.31
N GLU A 27 -2.12 47.24 25.04
CA GLU A 27 -3.05 48.23 24.50
C GLU A 27 -3.06 48.15 22.97
N LEU A 28 -4.26 48.24 22.38
CA LEU A 28 -4.50 48.35 20.94
C LEU A 28 -4.02 49.70 20.41
N ILE A 29 -3.33 49.71 19.28
CA ILE A 29 -3.48 50.78 18.27
C ILE A 29 -3.45 50.16 16.86
N ALA A 30 -4.56 50.31 16.13
CA ALA A 30 -4.60 50.34 14.67
C ALA A 30 -5.24 51.68 14.27
N PRO A 31 -4.90 52.28 13.11
CA PRO A 31 -5.54 51.88 11.85
C PRO A 31 -4.70 52.01 10.55
N ARG A 32 -5.08 51.21 9.53
CA ARG A 32 -5.38 51.53 8.08
C ARG A 32 -4.84 52.87 7.51
N LEU A 33 -4.27 53.05 6.30
CA LEU A 33 -4.58 52.63 4.91
C LEU A 33 -3.41 53.08 3.97
N ALA A 34 -3.22 52.41 2.81
CA ALA A 34 -2.82 52.89 1.45
C ALA A 34 -1.63 53.89 1.27
N ASP A 35 -0.74 53.89 0.27
CA ASP A 35 -0.65 53.32 -1.09
C ASP A 35 0.82 53.49 -1.60
N GLU A 36 1.16 52.75 -2.68
CA GLU A 36 2.21 53.00 -3.72
C GLU A 36 3.71 53.11 -3.30
N GLU A 37 4.74 52.71 -4.06
CA GLU A 37 4.93 52.13 -5.40
C GLU A 37 6.39 51.62 -5.43
N SER A 38 6.68 50.54 -6.19
CA SER A 38 7.94 50.38 -6.97
C SER A 38 7.99 48.98 -7.61
N PHE A 39 7.70 48.97 -8.90
CA PHE A 39 7.84 47.83 -9.80
C PHE A 39 9.31 47.53 -10.14
N SER A 40 9.66 46.25 -10.24
CA SER A 40 10.74 45.81 -11.14
C SER A 40 10.24 44.67 -12.03
N THR A 41 9.79 45.06 -13.21
CA THR A 41 9.66 44.18 -14.39
C THR A 41 11.04 43.99 -15.03
N LYS A 42 11.35 42.78 -15.51
CA LYS A 42 11.85 42.57 -16.88
C LYS A 42 11.79 41.09 -17.31
N ARG A 43 11.25 40.92 -18.51
CA ARG A 43 10.91 39.70 -19.25
C ARG A 43 11.89 39.54 -20.44
N LEU A 44 12.02 38.29 -20.93
CA LEU A 44 12.49 37.82 -22.27
C LEU A 44 14.00 37.50 -22.38
N LEU A 45 14.42 36.29 -22.79
CA LEU A 45 14.28 35.73 -24.16
C LEU A 45 14.50 34.21 -24.22
N ARG A 46 13.81 33.57 -25.17
CA ARG A 46 13.98 32.20 -25.66
C ARG A 46 15.16 32.15 -26.64
N THR A 47 16.06 31.17 -26.54
CA THR A 47 17.01 30.82 -27.61
C THR A 47 17.00 29.32 -27.89
N HIS A 48 16.67 28.97 -29.13
CA HIS A 48 17.06 27.71 -29.76
C HIS A 48 18.51 27.84 -30.24
N LYS A 49 19.35 26.83 -29.97
CA LYS A 49 20.51 26.53 -30.82
C LYS A 49 20.83 25.05 -30.76
N THR A 50 20.67 24.40 -31.91
CA THR A 50 21.19 23.07 -32.22
C THR A 50 22.61 23.17 -32.78
N PHE A 51 23.44 22.20 -32.37
CA PHE A 51 24.57 21.57 -33.07
C PHE A 51 25.91 22.32 -33.25
N ALA A 52 26.91 21.87 -32.49
CA ALA A 52 28.29 21.56 -32.91
C ALA A 52 28.90 20.71 -31.77
N ALA A 53 28.84 19.38 -31.83
CA ALA A 53 29.86 18.52 -32.43
C ALA A 53 31.23 18.63 -31.72
N ALA A 54 31.43 17.81 -30.69
CA ALA A 54 32.63 17.00 -30.45
C ALA A 54 32.59 16.41 -29.03
N GLU A 55 31.93 15.26 -28.89
CA GLU A 55 32.26 14.19 -27.94
C GLU A 55 31.43 12.96 -28.38
N LYS A 56 31.88 12.35 -29.48
CA LYS A 56 31.74 10.92 -29.72
C LYS A 56 33.10 10.36 -29.27
N GLU A 57 33.23 9.28 -28.54
CA GLU A 57 32.71 7.92 -28.78
C GLU A 57 32.66 7.19 -27.43
N GLU A 58 31.93 6.06 -27.38
CA GLU A 58 31.60 5.23 -26.19
C GLU A 58 30.29 5.55 -25.47
N GLU A 59 29.17 5.66 -26.19
CA GLU A 59 27.84 5.52 -25.54
C GLU A 59 26.71 5.11 -26.53
N GLU A 60 27.04 4.30 -27.55
CA GLU A 60 26.09 3.95 -28.63
C GLU A 60 25.66 2.47 -28.70
N GLU A 61 25.90 1.63 -27.69
CA GLU A 61 25.42 0.22 -27.70
C GLU A 61 24.36 -0.19 -26.64
N GLU A 62 23.77 0.72 -25.86
CA GLU A 62 22.74 0.33 -24.84
C GLU A 62 21.36 0.98 -24.98
N ARG A 63 20.92 1.35 -26.20
CA ARG A 63 19.60 1.98 -26.43
C ARG A 63 18.62 1.18 -27.29
N VAL A 64 18.59 -0.15 -27.15
CA VAL A 64 17.65 -0.99 -27.94
C VAL A 64 16.26 -1.10 -27.30
N PHE A 65 16.08 -0.85 -26.00
CA PHE A 65 14.77 -0.94 -25.37
C PHE A 65 14.52 0.24 -24.42
N GLY A 66 13.82 1.26 -24.90
CA GLY A 66 13.39 2.44 -24.14
C GLY A 66 12.33 2.14 -23.07
N ILE A 67 12.57 1.17 -22.20
CA ILE A 67 11.69 0.82 -21.09
C ILE A 67 12.24 1.51 -19.84
N LYS A 68 11.60 2.62 -19.44
CA LYS A 68 11.80 3.18 -18.10
C LYS A 68 11.02 2.31 -17.10
N LEU A 69 11.69 1.30 -16.53
CA LEU A 69 11.11 0.45 -15.48
C LEU A 69 10.96 1.25 -14.18
N PRO A 70 9.83 1.14 -13.45
CA PRO A 70 9.67 1.80 -12.17
C PRO A 70 10.65 1.21 -11.14
N ALA A 71 11.56 2.07 -10.70
CA ALA A 71 12.59 1.76 -9.72
C ALA A 71 11.98 1.32 -8.36
N ASN A 72 12.69 0.39 -7.71
CA ASN A 72 12.47 -0.15 -6.38
C ASN A 72 11.47 -1.33 -6.29
N LEU A 73 12.00 -2.54 -6.44
CA LEU A 73 11.39 -3.80 -5.98
C LEU A 73 12.12 -4.23 -4.71
N GLY A 74 11.75 -3.60 -3.59
CA GLY A 74 12.30 -3.91 -2.28
C GLY A 74 12.09 -5.38 -1.92
N GLY A 75 13.18 -6.12 -1.75
CA GLY A 75 13.13 -7.53 -1.42
C GLY A 75 12.95 -7.72 0.07
N ILE A 76 11.72 -7.99 0.49
CA ILE A 76 11.24 -8.82 1.61
C ILE A 76 9.76 -9.11 1.26
N GLY A 77 9.20 -10.28 1.58
CA GLY A 77 7.81 -10.66 1.25
C GLY A 77 7.59 -11.47 -0.04
N LEU A 78 8.65 -11.71 -0.81
CA LEU A 78 8.71 -12.80 -1.78
C LEU A 78 9.64 -13.87 -1.22
N SER A 79 9.45 -15.15 -1.56
CA SER A 79 10.46 -16.15 -1.23
C SER A 79 11.83 -15.68 -1.68
N LYS A 80 12.90 -16.08 -0.98
CA LYS A 80 14.27 -15.65 -1.31
C LYS A 80 14.59 -15.82 -2.81
N LYS A 81 14.02 -16.86 -3.43
CA LYS A 81 14.17 -17.15 -4.86
C LYS A 81 13.44 -16.14 -5.76
N ALA A 82 12.19 -15.81 -5.45
CA ALA A 82 11.45 -14.80 -6.20
C ALA A 82 11.94 -13.38 -5.93
N ALA A 83 12.36 -13.06 -4.71
CA ALA A 83 13.03 -11.81 -4.39
C ALA A 83 14.37 -11.68 -5.13
N ALA A 84 15.15 -12.77 -5.23
CA ALA A 84 16.37 -12.79 -6.02
C ALA A 84 16.08 -12.64 -7.52
N ALA A 85 15.07 -13.35 -8.03
CA ALA A 85 14.64 -13.24 -9.42
C ALA A 85 14.15 -11.83 -9.76
N MET A 86 13.36 -11.19 -8.88
CA MET A 86 12.91 -9.80 -9.05
C MET A 86 14.06 -8.79 -8.94
N LYS A 87 15.05 -9.04 -8.09
CA LYS A 87 16.27 -8.22 -8.02
C LYS A 87 17.11 -8.35 -9.28
N SER A 88 17.30 -9.57 -9.82
CA SER A 88 18.00 -9.76 -11.10
C SER A 88 17.20 -9.25 -12.29
N ALA A 89 15.86 -9.23 -12.18
CA ALA A 89 14.93 -8.78 -13.20
C ALA A 89 14.87 -7.25 -13.36
N ALA A 90 15.39 -6.44 -12.43
CA ALA A 90 15.42 -4.99 -12.62
C ALA A 90 16.13 -4.58 -13.94
N ILE A 91 16.98 -5.46 -14.49
CA ILE A 91 17.56 -5.38 -15.83
C ILE A 91 17.33 -6.75 -16.51
N PRO A 92 16.50 -6.85 -17.57
CA PRO A 92 16.34 -8.11 -18.29
C PRO A 92 17.67 -8.58 -18.85
N THR A 93 17.99 -9.87 -18.70
CA THR A 93 19.16 -10.43 -19.40
C THR A 93 18.97 -10.32 -20.91
N LYS A 94 20.05 -10.28 -21.69
CA LYS A 94 19.96 -10.27 -23.18
C LYS A 94 19.08 -11.41 -23.71
N GLN A 95 19.14 -12.58 -23.08
CA GLN A 95 18.32 -13.73 -23.42
C GLN A 95 16.83 -13.51 -23.07
N GLU A 96 16.54 -12.97 -21.90
CA GLU A 96 15.17 -12.63 -21.48
C GLU A 96 14.55 -11.55 -22.38
N ALA A 97 15.31 -10.52 -22.74
CA ALA A 97 14.88 -9.48 -23.67
C ALA A 97 14.56 -10.06 -25.06
N ALA A 98 15.41 -10.96 -25.58
CA ALA A 98 15.15 -11.65 -26.85
C ALA A 98 13.89 -12.53 -26.78
N GLN A 99 13.65 -13.19 -25.65
CA GLN A 99 12.44 -13.99 -25.43
C GLN A 99 11.18 -13.13 -25.40
N ILE A 100 11.21 -12.00 -24.67
CA ILE A 100 10.11 -11.02 -24.62
C ILE A 100 9.83 -10.47 -26.02
N SER A 101 10.85 -10.08 -26.78
CA SER A 101 10.69 -9.60 -28.16
C SER A 101 10.01 -10.63 -29.04
N ARG A 102 10.46 -11.89 -29.00
CA ARG A 102 9.85 -12.98 -29.78
C ARG A 102 8.38 -13.18 -29.46
N TRP A 103 7.99 -13.13 -28.19
CA TRP A 103 6.57 -13.22 -27.81
C TRP A 103 5.76 -12.03 -28.32
N LEU A 104 6.31 -10.82 -28.25
CA LEU A 104 5.66 -9.61 -28.77
C LEU A 104 5.53 -9.60 -30.30
N ASP A 105 6.49 -10.20 -31.01
CA ASP A 105 6.49 -10.25 -32.48
C ASP A 105 5.54 -11.32 -33.00
N ASN A 106 5.40 -12.42 -32.25
CA ASN A 106 4.39 -13.44 -32.50
C ASN A 106 2.97 -13.04 -32.01
N GLY A 107 2.82 -11.86 -31.39
CA GLY A 107 1.53 -11.32 -30.98
C GLY A 107 0.85 -12.04 -29.81
N LEU A 108 1.62 -12.71 -28.94
CA LEU A 108 1.05 -13.42 -27.79
C LEU A 108 0.41 -12.42 -26.81
N SER A 109 -0.74 -12.75 -26.26
CA SER A 109 -1.34 -12.01 -25.16
C SER A 109 -0.59 -12.28 -23.84
N PRO A 110 -0.70 -11.39 -22.85
CA PRO A 110 -0.15 -11.65 -21.52
C PRO A 110 -0.70 -12.92 -20.85
N LEU A 111 -1.92 -13.34 -21.18
CA LEU A 111 -2.50 -14.61 -20.70
C LEU A 111 -1.78 -15.81 -21.32
N GLU A 112 -1.57 -15.79 -22.64
CA GLU A 112 -0.86 -16.88 -23.34
C GLU A 112 0.59 -17.01 -22.85
N VAL A 113 1.27 -15.89 -22.57
CA VAL A 113 2.61 -15.92 -21.97
C VAL A 113 2.56 -16.45 -20.53
N MET A 114 1.54 -16.09 -19.74
CA MET A 114 1.35 -16.64 -18.39
C MET A 114 1.19 -18.17 -18.43
N ASP A 115 0.39 -18.67 -19.37
CA ASP A 115 0.17 -20.10 -19.59
C ASP A 115 1.44 -20.81 -20.08
N ALA A 116 2.16 -20.21 -21.04
CA ALA A 116 3.42 -20.75 -21.56
C ALA A 116 4.50 -20.84 -20.47
N GLN A 117 4.50 -19.90 -19.52
CA GLN A 117 5.35 -19.91 -18.34
C GLN A 117 4.84 -20.82 -17.21
N ARG A 118 3.72 -21.53 -17.44
CA ARG A 118 3.04 -22.39 -16.45
C ARG A 118 2.61 -21.66 -15.19
N LEU A 119 2.50 -20.34 -15.26
CA LEU A 119 2.14 -19.49 -14.13
C LEU A 119 0.65 -19.58 -13.82
N SER A 120 -0.24 -19.84 -14.78
CA SER A 120 -1.69 -19.98 -14.52
C SER A 120 -2.06 -21.19 -13.66
N LYS A 121 -1.16 -22.18 -13.56
CA LYS A 121 -1.35 -23.41 -12.77
C LYS A 121 -0.51 -23.42 -11.48
N ALA A 122 0.22 -22.35 -11.21
CA ALA A 122 1.16 -22.29 -10.10
C ALA A 122 0.46 -22.16 -8.73
N GLY A 123 -0.77 -21.65 -8.69
CA GLY A 123 -1.52 -21.47 -7.45
C GLY A 123 -0.74 -20.60 -6.47
N ALA A 124 -0.58 -21.07 -5.23
CA ALA A 124 0.20 -20.38 -4.20
C ALA A 124 1.68 -20.18 -4.60
N GLY A 125 2.25 -21.06 -5.44
CA GLY A 125 3.62 -20.96 -5.92
C GLY A 125 3.83 -19.94 -7.05
N PHE A 126 2.78 -19.22 -7.47
CA PHE A 126 2.85 -18.19 -8.53
C PHE A 126 3.90 -17.13 -8.20
N PHE A 127 3.92 -16.63 -6.97
CA PHE A 127 4.86 -15.58 -6.56
C PHE A 127 6.26 -16.10 -6.28
N ASP A 128 6.42 -17.40 -6.02
CA ASP A 128 7.74 -18.04 -5.79
C ASP A 128 8.47 -18.37 -7.09
N SER A 129 7.73 -18.29 -8.19
CA SER A 129 8.23 -18.58 -9.52
C SER A 129 9.10 -17.44 -10.06
N PRO A 130 10.36 -17.69 -10.46
CA PRO A 130 11.15 -16.67 -11.15
C PRO A 130 10.51 -16.23 -12.47
N GLN A 131 9.64 -17.06 -13.07
CA GLN A 131 8.90 -16.70 -14.28
C GLN A 131 7.91 -15.54 -14.06
N PHE A 132 7.46 -15.29 -12.83
CA PHE A 132 6.58 -14.16 -12.51
C PHE A 132 7.21 -12.81 -12.87
N ALA A 133 8.52 -12.66 -12.64
CA ALA A 133 9.25 -11.44 -12.98
C ALA A 133 9.28 -11.23 -14.50
N THR A 134 9.63 -12.26 -15.26
CA THR A 134 9.64 -12.23 -16.74
C THR A 134 8.25 -11.96 -17.31
N TRP A 135 7.21 -12.57 -16.76
CA TRP A 135 5.83 -12.30 -17.15
C TRP A 135 5.42 -10.85 -16.85
N SER A 136 5.85 -10.29 -15.71
CA SER A 136 5.57 -8.89 -15.35
C SER A 136 6.24 -7.90 -16.31
N HIS A 137 7.48 -8.19 -16.75
CA HIS A 137 8.13 -7.41 -17.80
C HIS A 137 7.41 -7.51 -19.12
N TYR A 138 6.99 -8.72 -19.48
CA TYR A 138 6.25 -8.96 -20.71
C TYR A 138 4.95 -8.14 -20.73
N LEU A 139 4.17 -8.19 -19.65
CA LEU A 139 2.94 -7.40 -19.52
C LEU A 139 3.20 -5.90 -19.68
N THR A 140 4.28 -5.40 -19.08
CA THR A 140 4.70 -4.00 -19.23
C THR A 140 5.01 -3.67 -20.69
N ALA A 141 5.86 -4.47 -21.34
CA ALA A 141 6.25 -4.26 -22.73
C ALA A 141 5.06 -4.39 -23.71
N TYR A 142 4.15 -5.33 -23.44
CA TYR A 142 2.90 -5.50 -24.19
C TYR A 142 2.02 -4.25 -24.09
N ASN A 143 1.80 -3.73 -22.88
CA ASN A 143 1.00 -2.51 -22.67
C ASN A 143 1.63 -1.26 -23.29
N THR A 144 2.97 -1.19 -23.34
CA THR A 144 3.69 -0.13 -24.06
C THR A 144 3.50 -0.24 -25.58
N LYS A 145 3.58 -1.45 -26.16
CA LYS A 145 3.38 -1.69 -27.60
C LYS A 145 1.91 -1.51 -28.02
N HIS A 146 0.98 -1.71 -27.09
CA HIS A 146 -0.47 -1.69 -27.34
C HIS A 146 -1.22 -0.67 -26.45
N PRO A 147 -0.98 0.65 -26.60
CA PRO A 147 -1.54 1.67 -25.71
C PRO A 147 -3.08 1.73 -25.71
N ARG A 148 -3.75 1.25 -26.77
CA ARG A 148 -5.22 1.19 -26.86
C ARG A 148 -5.83 -0.14 -26.40
N LYS A 149 -5.01 -1.14 -26.08
CA LYS A 149 -5.42 -2.49 -25.67
C LYS A 149 -4.65 -2.93 -24.43
N GLN A 150 -4.33 -1.98 -23.56
CA GLN A 150 -3.65 -2.29 -22.31
C GLN A 150 -4.54 -3.21 -21.48
N VAL A 151 -3.90 -4.17 -20.82
CA VAL A 151 -4.58 -5.07 -19.89
C VAL A 151 -3.93 -4.95 -18.52
N THR A 152 -4.73 -5.03 -17.47
CA THR A 152 -4.23 -4.97 -16.09
C THR A 152 -3.73 -6.33 -15.62
N VAL A 153 -2.87 -6.34 -14.59
CA VAL A 153 -2.48 -7.59 -13.90
C VAL A 153 -3.73 -8.35 -13.44
N LEU A 154 -4.70 -7.63 -12.88
CA LEU A 154 -5.95 -8.21 -12.39
C LEU A 154 -6.77 -8.86 -13.51
N GLU A 155 -6.93 -8.22 -14.67
CA GLU A 155 -7.65 -8.80 -15.80
C GLU A 155 -7.04 -10.12 -16.28
N VAL A 156 -5.71 -10.18 -16.38
CA VAL A 156 -5.03 -11.39 -16.83
C VAL A 156 -5.16 -12.49 -15.78
N LEU A 157 -5.01 -12.16 -14.49
CA LEU A 157 -5.19 -13.11 -13.41
C LEU A 157 -6.63 -13.61 -13.31
N LYS A 158 -7.65 -12.74 -13.45
CA LYS A 158 -9.06 -13.17 -13.48
C LYS A 158 -9.33 -14.15 -14.62
N LYS A 159 -8.75 -13.93 -15.81
CA LYS A 159 -8.88 -14.87 -16.93
C LYS A 159 -8.19 -16.21 -16.68
N GLY A 160 -7.04 -16.22 -16.02
CA GLY A 160 -6.27 -17.44 -15.76
C GLY A 160 -6.71 -18.25 -14.53
N TYR A 161 -7.14 -17.55 -13.47
CA TYR A 161 -7.43 -18.12 -12.15
C TYR A 161 -8.91 -18.06 -11.75
N GLY A 162 -9.72 -17.25 -12.43
CA GLY A 162 -11.06 -16.87 -11.97
C GLY A 162 -11.01 -15.93 -10.76
N GLU A 163 -12.17 -15.39 -10.38
CA GLU A 163 -12.31 -14.47 -9.23
C GLU A 163 -11.77 -15.12 -7.94
N GLU A 164 -12.25 -16.32 -7.61
CA GLU A 164 -11.88 -17.05 -6.41
C GLU A 164 -10.41 -17.44 -6.37
N GLY A 165 -9.82 -17.73 -7.53
CA GLY A 165 -8.39 -18.02 -7.63
C GLY A 165 -7.56 -16.77 -7.37
N VAL A 166 -7.99 -15.60 -7.85
CA VAL A 166 -7.36 -14.31 -7.52
C VAL A 166 -7.44 -14.02 -6.03
N LEU A 167 -8.57 -14.28 -5.37
CA LEU A 167 -8.69 -14.09 -3.91
C LEU A 167 -7.74 -15.00 -3.14
N LYS A 168 -7.62 -16.28 -3.53
CA LYS A 168 -6.67 -17.20 -2.92
C LYS A 168 -5.22 -16.76 -3.12
N LEU A 169 -4.91 -16.24 -4.31
CA LEU A 169 -3.59 -15.73 -4.64
C LEU A 169 -3.24 -14.48 -3.82
N LEU A 170 -4.18 -13.54 -3.69
CA LEU A 170 -4.04 -12.37 -2.82
C LEU A 170 -3.89 -12.74 -1.34
N ALA A 171 -4.56 -13.82 -0.91
CA ALA A 171 -4.46 -14.31 0.45
C ALA A 171 -3.15 -15.05 0.73
N SER A 172 -2.52 -15.64 -0.29
CA SER A 172 -1.27 -16.41 -0.14
C SER A 172 -0.01 -15.55 -0.20
N VAL A 173 -0.11 -14.27 -0.58
CA VAL A 173 1.08 -13.42 -0.70
C VAL A 173 1.50 -12.90 0.68
N ASP A 174 2.72 -13.27 1.09
CA ASP A 174 3.32 -12.80 2.34
C ASP A 174 3.59 -11.30 2.32
N ASP A 175 3.69 -10.68 3.50
CA ASP A 175 3.93 -9.24 3.59
C ASP A 175 5.37 -8.85 3.22
N GLY A 176 5.50 -7.73 2.52
CA GLY A 176 6.77 -7.08 2.21
C GLY A 176 6.71 -6.29 0.89
N PRO A 177 7.76 -5.55 0.49
CA PRO A 177 7.57 -4.50 -0.53
C PRO A 177 7.15 -5.00 -1.91
N GLY A 178 7.58 -6.20 -2.33
CA GLY A 178 7.11 -6.83 -3.57
C GLY A 178 5.62 -7.17 -3.53
N ALA A 179 5.17 -7.77 -2.42
CA ALA A 179 3.77 -8.07 -2.19
C ALA A 179 2.92 -6.80 -2.07
N THR A 180 3.39 -5.77 -1.38
CA THR A 180 2.73 -4.47 -1.29
C THR A 180 2.58 -3.84 -2.67
N LYS A 181 3.58 -3.92 -3.55
CA LYS A 181 3.47 -3.43 -4.92
C LYS A 181 2.44 -4.21 -5.71
N PHE A 182 2.43 -5.53 -5.61
CA PHE A 182 1.40 -6.37 -6.23
C PHE A 182 -0.02 -6.03 -5.75
N LYS A 183 -0.23 -5.98 -4.42
CA LYS A 183 -1.49 -5.56 -3.79
C LYS A 183 -1.91 -4.17 -4.29
N ASN A 184 -0.98 -3.22 -4.43
CA ASN A 184 -1.24 -1.89 -5.00
C ASN A 184 -1.67 -1.93 -6.46
N GLU A 185 -1.03 -2.74 -7.31
CA GLU A 185 -1.44 -2.87 -8.73
C GLU A 185 -2.85 -3.48 -8.86
N VAL A 186 -3.19 -4.44 -8.00
CA VAL A 186 -4.56 -4.97 -7.93
C VAL A 186 -5.55 -3.90 -7.47
N VAL A 187 -5.23 -3.15 -6.40
CA VAL A 187 -6.07 -2.03 -5.91
C VAL A 187 -6.27 -0.97 -6.98
N LYS A 188 -5.21 -0.56 -7.71
CA LYS A 188 -5.32 0.37 -8.84
C LYS A 188 -6.23 -0.16 -9.93
N SER A 189 -6.15 -1.47 -10.22
CA SER A 189 -7.01 -2.10 -11.21
C SER A 189 -8.48 -2.05 -10.78
N TRP A 190 -8.78 -2.28 -9.49
CA TRP A 190 -10.14 -2.08 -8.98
C TRP A 190 -10.60 -0.63 -9.02
N LEU A 191 -9.71 0.35 -8.88
CA LEU A 191 -10.07 1.76 -8.93
C LEU A 191 -10.37 2.30 -10.34
N ALA A 192 -10.06 1.53 -11.39
CA ALA A 192 -10.42 1.89 -12.77
C ALA A 192 -11.94 1.82 -13.02
N ASP A 193 -12.63 0.92 -12.32
CA ASP A 193 -14.09 0.81 -12.26
C ASP A 193 -14.50 0.48 -10.82
N PRO A 194 -14.51 1.51 -9.94
CA PRO A 194 -14.48 1.30 -8.50
C PRO A 194 -15.86 0.91 -7.95
N ASP A 195 -15.89 -0.15 -7.17
CA ASP A 195 -17.05 -0.50 -6.36
C ASP A 195 -17.01 0.20 -4.99
N HIS A 196 -18.16 0.39 -4.37
CA HIS A 196 -18.22 1.00 -3.04
C HIS A 196 -17.43 0.15 -2.03
N PRO A 197 -16.65 0.75 -1.10
CA PRO A 197 -15.82 -0.03 -0.18
C PRO A 197 -16.57 -1.09 0.64
N ALA A 198 -17.84 -0.85 0.97
CA ALA A 198 -18.69 -1.84 1.65
C ALA A 198 -19.04 -3.05 0.76
N ASN A 199 -19.23 -2.85 -0.55
CA ASN A 199 -19.47 -3.95 -1.50
C ASN A 199 -18.18 -4.74 -1.70
N MET A 200 -17.03 -4.05 -1.84
CA MET A 200 -15.72 -4.70 -1.89
C MET A 200 -15.44 -5.55 -0.64
N PHE A 201 -15.84 -5.06 0.55
CA PHE A 201 -15.73 -5.82 1.80
C PHE A 201 -16.47 -7.17 1.73
N GLN A 202 -17.69 -7.17 1.18
CA GLN A 202 -18.49 -8.37 0.96
C GLN A 202 -17.94 -9.25 -0.16
N GLY A 203 -17.46 -8.67 -1.26
CA GLY A 203 -16.85 -9.38 -2.37
C GLY A 203 -15.59 -10.13 -1.97
N LEU A 204 -14.83 -9.57 -1.03
CA LEU A 204 -13.67 -10.21 -0.39
C LEU A 204 -14.06 -11.19 0.74
N LYS A 205 -15.38 -11.38 0.98
CA LYS A 205 -15.97 -12.27 2.00
C LYS A 205 -15.50 -11.96 3.43
N LEU A 206 -15.16 -10.70 3.69
CA LEU A 206 -14.67 -10.25 5.00
C LEU A 206 -15.81 -10.11 6.03
N ASP A 207 -17.05 -9.96 5.57
CA ASP A 207 -18.27 -10.02 6.40
C ASP A 207 -18.52 -11.41 6.98
N LYS A 208 -17.97 -12.45 6.35
CA LYS A 208 -18.12 -13.86 6.73
C LYS A 208 -16.88 -14.44 7.41
N ALA A 209 -15.84 -13.62 7.61
CA ALA A 209 -14.59 -14.07 8.21
C ALA A 209 -14.73 -14.43 9.70
N GLY A 210 -15.77 -13.95 10.38
CA GLY A 210 -16.00 -14.27 11.78
C GLY A 210 -14.82 -13.81 12.63
N ASP A 211 -14.40 -14.65 13.55
CA ASP A 211 -13.34 -14.34 14.52
C ASP A 211 -11.94 -14.28 13.86
N ASP A 212 -11.81 -14.85 12.64
CA ASP A 212 -10.57 -14.85 11.86
C ASP A 212 -10.35 -13.54 11.08
N LEU A 213 -11.27 -12.57 11.18
CA LEU A 213 -11.23 -11.30 10.44
C LEU A 213 -9.86 -10.61 10.54
N ILE A 214 -9.33 -10.43 11.76
CA ILE A 214 -8.11 -9.66 11.99
C ILE A 214 -6.88 -10.36 11.40
N SER A 215 -6.88 -11.69 11.38
CA SER A 215 -5.84 -12.50 10.73
C SER A 215 -6.05 -12.71 9.24
N ASN A 216 -7.20 -12.30 8.68
CA ASN A 216 -7.51 -12.52 7.28
C ASN A 216 -6.61 -11.63 6.39
N PRO A 217 -5.76 -12.21 5.52
CA PRO A 217 -4.82 -11.45 4.70
C PRO A 217 -5.53 -10.48 3.73
N LEU A 218 -6.76 -10.78 3.31
CA LEU A 218 -7.56 -9.91 2.44
C LEU A 218 -8.04 -8.64 3.14
N LEU A 219 -8.08 -8.61 4.48
CA LEU A 219 -8.42 -7.41 5.24
C LEU A 219 -7.41 -6.29 4.96
N SER A 220 -6.12 -6.63 4.90
CA SER A 220 -5.06 -5.68 4.55
C SER A 220 -5.28 -5.08 3.15
N VAL A 221 -5.62 -5.91 2.16
CA VAL A 221 -5.87 -5.47 0.78
C VAL A 221 -7.10 -4.57 0.70
N TRP A 222 -8.16 -4.92 1.43
CA TRP A 222 -9.36 -4.08 1.51
C TRP A 222 -9.09 -2.73 2.17
N THR A 223 -8.32 -2.67 3.26
CA THR A 223 -7.97 -1.38 3.88
C THR A 223 -7.12 -0.50 2.95
N MET A 224 -6.23 -1.09 2.14
CA MET A 224 -5.49 -0.39 1.08
C MET A 224 -6.46 0.19 0.04
N TYR A 225 -7.46 -0.60 -0.38
CA TYR A 225 -8.50 -0.14 -1.29
C TYR A 225 -9.30 1.04 -0.70
N VAL A 226 -9.77 0.94 0.54
CA VAL A 226 -10.52 2.02 1.22
C VAL A 226 -9.68 3.30 1.28
N LYS A 227 -8.39 3.19 1.62
CA LYS A 227 -7.48 4.35 1.68
C LYS A 227 -7.34 5.01 0.31
N ALA A 228 -7.07 4.24 -0.73
CA ALA A 228 -6.90 4.76 -2.08
C ALA A 228 -8.23 5.32 -2.65
N PHE A 229 -9.35 4.63 -2.41
CA PHE A 229 -10.68 5.11 -2.78
C PHE A 229 -10.99 6.46 -2.12
N LYS A 230 -10.67 6.67 -0.85
CA LYS A 230 -10.86 7.98 -0.19
C LYS A 230 -9.99 9.09 -0.77
N THR A 231 -8.78 8.75 -1.23
CA THR A 231 -7.90 9.73 -1.88
C THR A 231 -8.48 10.18 -3.22
N GLU A 232 -9.02 9.26 -4.02
CA GLU A 232 -9.64 9.59 -5.31
C GLU A 232 -11.05 10.20 -5.15
N TYR A 233 -11.81 9.77 -4.14
CA TYR A 233 -13.21 10.14 -3.88
C TYR A 233 -13.38 10.74 -2.47
N PRO A 234 -12.91 11.97 -2.23
CA PRO A 234 -12.78 12.57 -0.89
C PRO A 234 -14.10 12.88 -0.17
N PHE A 235 -15.22 12.92 -0.90
CA PHE A 235 -16.55 13.16 -0.31
C PHE A 235 -17.16 11.91 0.38
N THR A 236 -16.47 10.77 0.30
CA THR A 236 -16.98 9.51 0.84
C THR A 236 -16.69 9.41 2.34
N LYS A 237 -17.75 9.38 3.15
CA LYS A 237 -17.62 9.31 4.62
C LYS A 237 -17.17 7.93 5.12
N SER A 238 -17.52 6.86 4.41
CA SER A 238 -17.36 5.47 4.88
C SER A 238 -15.93 5.17 5.34
N THR A 239 -15.71 4.98 6.65
CA THR A 239 -14.41 4.58 7.21
C THR A 239 -14.26 3.06 7.27
N VAL A 240 -13.00 2.61 7.41
CA VAL A 240 -12.68 1.21 7.71
C VAL A 240 -13.47 0.77 8.94
N ILE A 241 -13.35 1.52 10.04
CA ILE A 241 -13.95 1.15 11.31
C ILE A 241 -15.48 1.16 11.28
N GLU A 242 -16.12 2.13 10.61
CA GLU A 242 -17.59 2.14 10.44
C GLU A 242 -18.09 0.88 9.72
N THR A 243 -17.36 0.42 8.69
CA THR A 243 -17.75 -0.77 7.94
C THR A 243 -17.61 -2.02 8.81
N LEU A 244 -16.52 -2.12 9.57
CA LEU A 244 -16.30 -3.23 10.50
C LEU A 244 -17.34 -3.24 11.62
N THR A 245 -17.65 -2.08 12.22
CA THR A 245 -18.66 -1.94 13.28
C THR A 245 -20.05 -2.32 12.78
N LYS A 246 -20.42 -1.91 11.56
CA LYS A 246 -21.70 -2.32 10.95
C LYS A 246 -21.79 -3.83 10.71
N ALA A 247 -20.69 -4.46 10.32
CA ALA A 247 -20.67 -5.89 10.01
C ALA A 247 -20.64 -6.78 11.26
N TYR A 248 -19.91 -6.38 12.30
CA TYR A 248 -19.64 -7.22 13.47
C TYR A 248 -20.27 -6.73 14.78
N GLY A 249 -20.69 -5.47 14.84
CA GLY A 249 -21.11 -4.80 16.08
C GLY A 249 -19.92 -4.40 16.96
N ASP A 250 -20.15 -3.46 17.88
CA ASP A 250 -19.09 -2.90 18.73
C ASP A 250 -18.41 -3.95 19.62
N GLU A 251 -19.21 -4.76 20.33
CA GLU A 251 -18.73 -5.74 21.32
C GLU A 251 -17.84 -6.80 20.67
N LYS A 252 -18.35 -7.47 19.63
CA LYS A 252 -17.61 -8.53 18.95
C LYS A 252 -16.36 -7.97 18.27
N LEU A 253 -16.47 -6.81 17.61
CA LEU A 253 -15.32 -6.18 16.97
C LEU A 253 -14.23 -5.80 17.98
N ALA A 254 -14.60 -5.20 19.12
CA ALA A 254 -13.64 -4.88 20.18
C ALA A 254 -12.90 -6.13 20.69
N THR A 255 -13.63 -7.23 20.88
CA THR A 255 -13.06 -8.51 21.29
C THR A 255 -12.06 -9.06 20.26
N MET A 256 -12.42 -9.06 18.97
CA MET A 256 -11.52 -9.52 17.90
C MET A 256 -10.27 -8.65 17.79
N ILE A 257 -10.42 -7.31 17.85
CA ILE A 257 -9.29 -6.38 17.83
C ILE A 257 -8.38 -6.64 19.03
N GLN A 258 -8.94 -6.78 20.23
CA GLN A 258 -8.17 -7.04 21.45
C GLN A 258 -7.44 -8.40 21.44
N ALA A 259 -8.00 -9.42 20.79
CA ALA A 259 -7.30 -10.69 20.57
C ALA A 259 -6.13 -10.49 19.59
N GLY A 260 -6.34 -9.75 18.50
CA GLY A 260 -5.32 -9.46 17.49
C GLY A 260 -4.11 -8.69 18.02
N THR A 261 -4.28 -7.85 19.06
CA THR A 261 -3.15 -7.14 19.70
C THR A 261 -2.22 -8.07 20.49
N LYS A 262 -2.64 -9.31 20.76
CA LYS A 262 -1.85 -10.31 21.49
C LYS A 262 -1.10 -11.27 20.56
N VAL A 263 -1.30 -11.16 19.25
CA VAL A 263 -0.67 -12.01 18.24
C VAL A 263 0.37 -11.19 17.49
N GLU A 264 1.65 -11.59 17.58
CA GLU A 264 2.80 -10.86 17.02
C GLU A 264 2.58 -10.41 15.56
N LYS A 265 2.07 -11.31 14.70
CA LYS A 265 1.84 -11.02 13.28
C LYS A 265 0.76 -9.95 13.03
N THR A 266 -0.23 -9.81 13.92
CA THR A 266 -1.35 -8.87 13.75
C THR A 266 -1.30 -7.69 14.71
N GLU A 267 -0.35 -7.67 15.64
CA GLU A 267 -0.35 -6.75 16.78
C GLU A 267 -0.42 -5.29 16.36
N GLN A 268 0.46 -4.86 15.45
CA GLN A 268 0.51 -3.48 15.01
C GLN A 268 -0.78 -3.07 14.28
N PHE A 269 -1.26 -3.91 13.37
CA PHE A 269 -2.49 -3.65 12.62
C PHE A 269 -3.72 -3.60 13.54
N ALA A 270 -3.78 -4.49 14.54
CA ALA A 270 -4.84 -4.50 15.53
C ALA A 270 -4.79 -3.24 16.44
N LYS A 271 -3.60 -2.78 16.83
CA LYS A 271 -3.44 -1.51 17.58
C LYS A 271 -3.92 -0.29 16.78
N ASP A 272 -3.64 -0.27 15.48
CA ASP A 272 -4.13 0.79 14.59
C ASP A 272 -5.67 0.76 14.49
N LEU A 273 -6.26 -0.43 14.37
CA LEU A 273 -7.72 -0.60 14.42
C LEU A 273 -8.32 -0.22 15.77
N GLN A 274 -7.67 -0.56 16.89
CA GLN A 274 -8.11 -0.17 18.23
C GLN A 274 -8.13 1.35 18.39
N THR A 275 -7.10 2.03 17.89
CA THR A 275 -7.05 3.50 17.87
C THR A 275 -8.19 4.08 17.02
N ALA A 276 -8.47 3.49 15.86
CA ALA A 276 -9.59 3.90 15.02
C ALA A 276 -10.95 3.65 15.70
N GLN A 277 -11.09 2.54 16.44
CA GLN A 277 -12.28 2.20 17.22
C GLN A 277 -12.57 3.25 18.29
N PHE A 278 -11.58 3.64 19.10
CA PHE A 278 -11.78 4.68 20.11
C PHE A 278 -12.15 6.04 19.49
N LYS A 279 -11.49 6.44 18.39
CA LYS A 279 -11.85 7.67 17.68
C LYS A 279 -13.30 7.62 17.17
N HIS A 280 -13.73 6.48 16.64
CA HIS A 280 -15.10 6.30 16.17
C HIS A 280 -16.12 6.42 17.31
N TRP A 281 -15.88 5.77 18.44
CA TRP A 281 -16.76 5.89 19.61
C TRP A 281 -16.87 7.32 20.13
N VAL A 282 -15.77 8.08 20.12
CA VAL A 282 -15.79 9.52 20.44
C VAL A 282 -16.66 10.29 19.45
N THR A 283 -16.56 10.02 18.15
CA THR A 283 -17.43 10.68 17.14
C THR A 283 -18.90 10.32 17.27
N GLU A 284 -19.21 9.14 17.81
CA GLU A 284 -20.58 8.71 18.13
C GLU A 284 -21.07 9.21 19.50
N ASN A 285 -20.27 9.99 20.23
CA ASN A 285 -20.56 10.47 21.58
C ASN A 285 -20.82 9.34 22.60
N LYS A 286 -20.20 8.17 22.42
CA LYS A 286 -20.28 7.07 23.41
C LYS A 286 -19.47 7.46 24.65
N THR A 287 -20.10 7.36 25.83
CA THR A 287 -19.43 7.66 27.09
C THR A 287 -18.48 6.54 27.48
N PRO A 288 -17.39 6.84 28.23
CA PRO A 288 -16.51 5.81 28.79
C PRO A 288 -17.28 4.76 29.61
N GLU A 289 -18.30 5.18 30.37
CA GLU A 289 -19.15 4.27 31.15
C GLU A 289 -19.92 3.29 30.26
N ASN A 290 -20.51 3.77 29.16
CA ASN A 290 -21.21 2.93 28.21
C ASN A 290 -20.26 1.92 27.54
N ILE A 291 -19.06 2.37 27.14
CA ILE A 291 -18.04 1.51 26.55
C ILE A 291 -17.61 0.43 27.55
N TYR A 292 -17.32 0.81 28.79
CA TYR A 292 -16.88 -0.09 29.85
C TYR A 292 -17.92 -1.19 30.13
N LYS A 293 -19.19 -0.80 30.33
CA LYS A 293 -20.28 -1.72 30.70
C LYS A 293 -20.80 -2.56 29.52
N ASN A 294 -21.04 -1.94 28.37
CA ASN A 294 -21.81 -2.56 27.30
C ASN A 294 -20.95 -3.10 26.16
N VAL A 295 -19.69 -2.64 26.02
CA VAL A 295 -18.80 -3.06 24.92
C VAL A 295 -17.65 -3.91 25.43
N LEU A 296 -16.89 -3.41 26.40
CA LEU A 296 -15.72 -4.11 26.93
C LEU A 296 -16.07 -5.12 28.02
N LYS A 297 -17.24 -4.95 28.67
CA LYS A 297 -17.76 -5.83 29.73
C LYS A 297 -16.70 -6.14 30.79
N VAL A 298 -15.98 -5.12 31.21
CA VAL A 298 -15.02 -5.22 32.32
C VAL A 298 -15.83 -4.94 33.59
N ASP A 299 -15.75 -5.83 34.57
CA ASP A 299 -16.44 -5.67 35.87
C ASP A 299 -15.73 -4.64 36.77
#